data_AF-A0A3C1UFV8-F1
#
_entry.id   AF-A0A3C1UFV8-F1
#
_cell.length_a   1.000
_cell.length_b   1.000
_cell.length_c   1.000
_cell.angle_alpha   90.00
_cell.angle_beta   90.00
_cell.angle_gamma   90.00
#
_symmetry.space_group_name_H-M   'P 1'
#
loop_
_entity.id
_entity.type
_entity.pdbx_description
1 polymer ?
#
loop_
_entity_poly.entity_id
_entity_poly.type
_entity_poly.pdbx_seq_one_letter_code
_entity_poly.pdbx_strand_id
1 'polypeptide(L)'
;PNYHIATSLAHNLFAEVLAQGVAKSNPLIKTAIQQWMADGADSTLTSMLEKNKDLKITDLLASPWVNEADRQSLRMSKLIDLFDEKKMSAEHKKIVGALQKLQRADGGFPWYEYNGCRSSLWTTEVVLELIGELQHLGYTLDDADINQMAKKALAYYDSEMLKLWNQQQKVSKKNYSGFSSYVYVRSLFSGVKLPSGNDKMMKKALSAMTKDWKGLPMGEKAYFAMALNRGGYKKVASRIVESLRQFAIVKPELGMYWDNLQIGWRYFDKVAVTATILEAMHEVGASQTEIDQIRKWILLMKQSNDWGSSSLAA
;
A
#
# COMPACT_ATOMS: atom_id res chain seq x y z
N PRO A 1 -4.20 3.51 -21.25
CA PRO A 1 -4.58 2.97 -19.93
C PRO A 1 -4.84 1.45 -20.03
N ASN A 2 -4.14 0.68 -19.19
CA ASN A 2 -4.20 -0.78 -19.18
C ASN A 2 -5.44 -1.29 -18.42
N TYR A 3 -6.64 -0.96 -18.91
CA TYR A 3 -7.92 -1.41 -18.31
C TYR A 3 -8.13 -2.92 -18.32
N HIS A 4 -7.17 -3.66 -18.86
CA HIS A 4 -7.20 -5.10 -18.96
C HIS A 4 -6.32 -5.78 -17.88
N ILE A 5 -5.49 -5.05 -17.12
CA ILE A 5 -4.66 -5.60 -16.04
C ILE A 5 -5.31 -5.30 -14.68
N ALA A 6 -5.68 -6.34 -13.93
CA ALA A 6 -6.40 -6.17 -12.67
C ALA A 6 -5.55 -5.49 -11.59
N THR A 7 -4.28 -5.86 -11.45
CA THR A 7 -3.38 -5.26 -10.44
C THR A 7 -3.14 -3.78 -10.72
N SER A 8 -2.92 -3.38 -11.97
CA SER A 8 -2.80 -1.97 -12.35
C SER A 8 -4.06 -1.17 -11.99
N LEU A 9 -5.24 -1.73 -12.19
CA LEU A 9 -6.49 -1.07 -11.81
C LEU A 9 -6.68 -0.98 -10.30
N ALA A 10 -6.30 -2.00 -9.54
CA ALA A 10 -6.35 -1.95 -8.08
C ALA A 10 -5.39 -0.91 -7.52
N HIS A 11 -4.19 -0.78 -8.09
CA HIS A 11 -3.24 0.27 -7.73
C HIS A 11 -3.76 1.68 -8.08
N ASN A 12 -4.45 1.84 -9.22
CA ASN A 12 -5.10 3.10 -9.56
C ASN A 12 -6.24 3.44 -8.59
N LEU A 13 -7.04 2.43 -8.20
CA LEU A 13 -8.10 2.59 -7.19
C LEU A 13 -7.49 3.02 -5.86
N PHE A 14 -6.42 2.36 -5.42
CA PHE A 14 -5.71 2.69 -4.18
C PHE A 14 -5.25 4.16 -4.17
N ALA A 15 -4.52 4.58 -5.21
CA ALA A 15 -4.03 5.94 -5.30
C ALA A 15 -5.17 6.98 -5.36
N GLU A 16 -6.23 6.71 -6.11
CA GLU A 16 -7.38 7.61 -6.26
C GLU A 16 -8.15 7.79 -4.95
N VAL A 17 -8.54 6.68 -4.30
CA VAL A 17 -9.28 6.73 -3.04
C VAL A 17 -8.43 7.33 -1.93
N LEU A 18 -7.15 6.95 -1.83
CA LEU A 18 -6.25 7.48 -0.82
C LEU A 18 -6.06 8.99 -0.98
N ALA A 19 -5.81 9.46 -2.20
CA ALA A 19 -5.64 10.89 -2.48
C ALA A 19 -6.91 11.68 -2.10
N GLN A 20 -8.09 11.16 -2.42
CA GLN A 20 -9.35 11.79 -2.01
C GLN A 20 -9.55 11.77 -0.49
N GLY A 21 -9.25 10.64 0.16
CA GLY A 21 -9.35 10.49 1.61
C GLY A 21 -8.47 11.52 2.34
N VAL A 22 -7.22 11.63 1.92
CA VAL A 22 -6.28 12.63 2.47
C VAL A 22 -6.75 14.05 2.19
N ALA A 23 -7.17 14.36 0.95
CA ALA A 23 -7.63 15.69 0.57
C ALA A 23 -8.88 16.14 1.35
N LYS A 24 -9.85 15.23 1.55
CA LYS A 24 -11.08 15.49 2.33
C LYS A 24 -10.80 15.62 3.82
N SER A 25 -9.87 14.83 4.35
CA SER A 25 -9.53 14.82 5.78
C SER A 25 -8.67 16.01 6.19
N ASN A 26 -8.09 16.75 5.24
CA ASN A 26 -7.15 17.85 5.51
C ASN A 26 -7.51 19.12 4.72
N PRO A 27 -8.49 19.93 5.18
CA PRO A 27 -8.92 21.14 4.48
C PRO A 27 -7.80 22.15 4.19
N LEU A 28 -6.77 22.19 5.03
CA LEU A 28 -5.59 23.06 4.83
C LEU A 28 -4.83 22.71 3.55
N ILE A 29 -4.80 21.44 3.14
CA ILE A 29 -4.17 21.01 1.87
C ILE A 29 -4.92 21.64 0.69
N LYS A 30 -6.26 21.69 0.75
CA LYS A 30 -7.09 22.36 -0.26
C LYS A 30 -6.74 23.84 -0.37
N THR A 31 -6.68 24.54 0.76
CA THR A 31 -6.35 25.97 0.80
C THR A 31 -4.97 26.24 0.22
N ALA A 32 -3.96 25.45 0.60
CA ALA A 32 -2.61 25.60 0.08
C ALA A 32 -2.54 25.38 -1.43
N ILE A 33 -3.18 24.32 -1.95
CA ILE A 33 -3.23 24.03 -3.39
C ILE A 33 -3.94 25.17 -4.15
N GLN A 34 -5.04 25.70 -3.61
CA GLN A 34 -5.77 26.83 -4.21
C GLN A 34 -4.90 28.09 -4.30
N GLN A 35 -4.16 28.41 -3.24
CA GLN A 35 -3.22 29.53 -3.23
C GLN A 35 -2.12 29.34 -4.27
N TRP A 36 -1.48 28.16 -4.29
CA TRP A 36 -0.39 27.88 -5.23
C TRP A 36 -0.77 27.99 -6.71
N MET A 37 -2.04 27.72 -7.05
CA MET A 37 -2.52 27.91 -8.43
C MET A 37 -2.86 29.37 -8.74
N ALA A 38 -3.32 30.14 -7.76
CA ALA A 38 -3.64 31.55 -7.94
C ALA A 38 -2.36 32.39 -8.18
N ASP A 39 -1.24 31.95 -7.61
CA ASP A 39 0.01 32.72 -7.57
C ASP A 39 0.88 32.62 -8.85
N GLY A 40 0.44 31.96 -9.93
CA GLY A 40 0.99 32.05 -11.30
C GLY A 40 2.51 32.18 -11.52
N ALA A 41 3.11 31.20 -12.22
CA ALA A 41 4.50 31.19 -12.77
C ALA A 41 5.68 31.21 -11.77
N ASP A 42 5.53 31.73 -10.55
CA ASP A 42 6.55 31.63 -9.46
C ASP A 42 6.23 30.50 -8.45
N SER A 43 5.24 29.68 -8.81
CA SER A 43 4.55 28.77 -7.88
C SER A 43 5.43 27.64 -7.34
N THR A 44 5.12 27.19 -6.13
CA THR A 44 5.48 25.89 -5.55
C THR A 44 5.14 24.69 -6.43
N LEU A 45 4.42 24.85 -7.56
CA LEU A 45 3.94 23.80 -8.47
C LEU A 45 4.86 23.53 -9.67
N THR A 46 6.00 24.22 -9.78
CA THR A 46 7.05 23.89 -10.75
C THR A 46 8.13 23.06 -10.06
N SER A 47 8.62 22.03 -10.75
CA SER A 47 9.72 21.21 -10.23
C SER A 47 10.96 22.06 -9.93
N MET A 48 11.82 21.59 -9.02
CA MET A 48 13.05 22.31 -8.67
C MET A 48 14.00 22.49 -9.87
N LEU A 49 13.95 21.59 -10.86
CA LEU A 49 14.71 21.71 -12.11
C LEU A 49 14.10 22.77 -13.05
N GLU A 50 12.77 22.89 -13.11
CA GLU A 50 12.10 23.96 -13.87
C GLU A 50 12.38 25.35 -13.28
N LYS A 51 12.47 25.44 -11.95
CA LYS A 51 12.81 26.70 -11.25
C LYS A 51 14.24 27.15 -11.51
N ASN A 52 15.19 26.22 -11.56
CA ASN A 52 16.61 26.52 -11.73
C ASN A 52 17.04 26.40 -13.20
N LYS A 53 16.67 27.38 -14.03
CA LYS A 53 16.96 27.40 -15.48
C LYS A 53 18.45 27.31 -15.81
N ASP A 54 19.33 27.78 -14.91
CA ASP A 54 20.79 27.71 -15.08
C ASP A 54 21.35 26.27 -15.01
N LEU A 55 20.58 25.32 -14.46
CA LEU A 55 20.92 23.89 -14.46
C LEU A 55 20.55 23.20 -15.78
N LYS A 56 19.83 23.86 -16.69
CA LYS A 56 19.47 23.35 -18.03
C LYS A 56 20.61 23.59 -19.03
N ILE A 57 21.74 22.93 -18.81
CA ILE A 57 22.85 22.89 -19.79
C ILE A 57 22.41 22.01 -20.98
N THR A 58 22.86 22.32 -22.19
CA THR A 58 22.43 21.70 -23.47
C THR A 58 22.43 20.17 -23.49
N ASP A 59 23.31 19.51 -22.73
CA ASP A 59 23.37 18.05 -22.62
C ASP A 59 22.28 17.43 -21.72
N LEU A 60 21.65 18.22 -20.84
CA LEU A 60 20.56 17.80 -19.95
C LEU A 60 19.19 17.75 -20.66
N LEU A 61 19.02 18.48 -21.76
CA LEU A 61 17.78 18.52 -22.55
C LEU A 61 17.47 17.18 -23.24
N ALA A 62 18.46 16.30 -23.40
CA ALA A 62 18.30 14.94 -23.91
C ALA A 62 18.15 13.89 -22.79
N SER A 63 18.15 14.31 -21.52
CA SER A 63 18.18 13.41 -20.35
C SER A 63 16.78 13.11 -19.79
N PRO A 64 16.52 11.92 -19.24
CA PRO A 64 15.23 11.57 -18.61
C PRO A 64 14.75 12.53 -17.52
N TRP A 65 15.64 13.33 -16.92
CA TRP A 65 15.36 14.27 -15.83
C TRP A 65 14.49 15.47 -16.25
N VAL A 66 14.63 15.99 -17.47
CA VAL A 66 13.78 17.08 -17.97
C VAL A 66 12.34 16.59 -18.17
N ASN A 67 12.17 15.39 -18.72
CA ASN A 67 10.86 14.76 -18.82
C ASN A 67 10.22 14.48 -17.45
N GLU A 68 11.01 14.17 -16.40
CA GLU A 68 10.48 13.99 -15.04
C GLU A 68 10.06 15.32 -14.40
N ALA A 69 10.82 16.38 -14.62
CA ALA A 69 10.50 17.73 -14.16
C ALA A 69 9.16 18.25 -14.74
N ASP A 70 8.93 18.01 -16.03
CA ASP A 70 7.66 18.31 -16.69
C ASP A 70 6.51 17.45 -16.14
N ARG A 71 6.75 16.14 -15.95
CA ARG A 71 5.76 15.23 -15.35
C ARG A 71 5.39 15.66 -13.92
N GLN A 72 6.35 16.06 -13.10
CA GLN A 72 6.10 16.55 -11.75
C GLN A 72 5.24 17.82 -11.76
N SER A 73 5.58 18.78 -12.61
CA SER A 73 4.82 20.02 -12.74
C SER A 73 3.38 19.75 -13.22
N LEU A 74 3.22 18.82 -14.17
CA LEU A 74 1.90 18.34 -14.58
C LEU A 74 1.14 17.67 -13.42
N ARG A 75 1.77 16.77 -12.66
CA ARG A 75 1.14 16.11 -11.49
C ARG A 75 0.67 17.14 -10.46
N MET A 76 1.49 18.14 -10.18
CA MET A 76 1.18 19.23 -9.25
C MET A 76 0.00 20.08 -9.75
N SER A 77 -0.03 20.41 -11.04
CA SER A 77 -1.16 21.13 -11.65
C SER A 77 -2.49 20.36 -11.58
N LYS A 78 -2.42 19.01 -11.53
CA LYS A 78 -3.59 18.12 -11.44
C LYS A 78 -4.10 17.93 -10.02
N LEU A 79 -3.40 18.40 -8.99
CA LEU A 79 -3.85 18.26 -7.60
C LEU A 79 -5.21 18.92 -7.34
N ILE A 80 -5.56 19.97 -8.10
CA ILE A 80 -6.89 20.59 -7.99
C ILE A 80 -8.02 19.67 -8.40
N ASP A 81 -7.75 18.72 -9.31
CA ASP A 81 -8.76 17.77 -9.76
C ASP A 81 -9.27 16.92 -8.59
N LEU A 82 -8.48 16.71 -7.54
CA LEU A 82 -8.88 15.99 -6.32
C LEU A 82 -10.07 16.65 -5.60
N PHE A 83 -10.32 17.94 -5.86
CA PHE A 83 -11.43 18.70 -5.28
C PHE A 83 -12.60 18.90 -6.26
N ASP A 84 -12.50 18.41 -7.50
CA ASP A 84 -13.62 18.34 -8.44
C ASP A 84 -14.38 17.03 -8.22
N GLU A 85 -15.44 17.09 -7.42
CA GLU A 85 -16.25 15.91 -7.06
C GLU A 85 -16.83 15.19 -8.27
N LYS A 86 -17.22 15.92 -9.33
CA LYS A 86 -17.81 15.32 -10.53
C LYS A 86 -16.76 14.52 -11.28
N LYS A 87 -15.56 15.09 -11.46
CA LYS A 87 -14.44 14.43 -12.13
C LYS A 87 -13.94 13.22 -11.34
N MET A 88 -13.80 13.38 -10.03
CA MET A 88 -13.41 12.32 -9.11
C MET A 88 -14.42 11.17 -9.11
N SER A 89 -15.72 11.46 -8.99
CA SER A 89 -16.77 10.43 -9.07
C SER A 89 -16.78 9.70 -10.41
N ALA A 90 -16.51 10.40 -11.52
CA ALA A 90 -16.44 9.79 -12.85
C ALA A 90 -15.24 8.84 -12.99
N GLU A 91 -14.05 9.23 -12.53
CA GLU A 91 -12.87 8.36 -12.57
C GLU A 91 -13.01 7.17 -11.61
N HIS A 92 -13.56 7.39 -10.41
CA HIS A 92 -13.89 6.34 -9.46
C HIS A 92 -14.76 5.24 -10.09
N LYS A 93 -15.92 5.62 -10.65
CA LYS A 93 -16.86 4.70 -11.32
C LYS A 93 -16.22 3.95 -12.48
N LYS A 94 -15.32 4.60 -13.21
CA LYS A 94 -14.61 4.00 -14.34
C LYS A 94 -13.61 2.94 -13.87
N ILE A 95 -12.84 3.21 -12.81
CA ILE A 95 -11.88 2.25 -12.24
C ILE A 95 -12.64 1.06 -11.62
N VAL A 96 -13.63 1.33 -10.77
CA VAL A 96 -14.46 0.29 -10.13
C VAL A 96 -15.18 -0.55 -11.16
N GLY A 97 -15.83 0.07 -12.16
CA GLY A 97 -16.51 -0.65 -13.24
C GLY A 97 -15.57 -1.51 -14.08
N ALA A 98 -14.31 -1.08 -14.29
CA ALA A 98 -13.31 -1.90 -14.96
C ALA A 98 -12.88 -3.10 -14.12
N LEU A 99 -12.65 -2.93 -12.81
CA LEU A 99 -12.35 -4.04 -11.90
C LEU A 99 -13.52 -5.03 -11.84
N GLN A 100 -14.75 -4.56 -11.72
CA GLN A 100 -15.95 -5.42 -11.72
C GLN A 100 -16.05 -6.26 -12.99
N LYS A 101 -15.73 -5.70 -14.16
CA LYS A 101 -15.67 -6.45 -15.44
C LYS A 101 -14.58 -7.52 -15.44
N LEU A 102 -13.47 -7.30 -14.74
CA LEU A 102 -12.37 -8.27 -14.62
C LEU A 102 -12.68 -9.37 -13.60
N GLN A 103 -13.51 -9.12 -12.59
CA GLN A 103 -13.88 -10.14 -11.60
C GLN A 103 -14.58 -11.34 -12.28
N ARG A 104 -14.12 -12.55 -12.00
CA ARG A 104 -14.67 -13.78 -12.56
C ARG A 104 -15.86 -14.27 -11.72
N ALA A 105 -16.60 -15.24 -12.28
CA ALA A 105 -17.76 -15.84 -11.61
C ALA A 105 -17.43 -16.54 -10.28
N ASP A 106 -16.20 -17.03 -10.13
CA ASP A 106 -15.70 -17.62 -8.88
C ASP A 106 -15.34 -16.56 -7.82
N GLY A 107 -15.40 -15.27 -8.17
CA GLY A 107 -15.10 -14.13 -7.31
C GLY A 107 -13.66 -13.61 -7.41
N GLY A 108 -12.75 -14.38 -8.01
CA GLY A 108 -11.34 -13.99 -8.14
C GLY A 108 -11.07 -13.07 -9.34
N PHE A 109 -9.81 -12.64 -9.45
CA PHE A 109 -9.33 -11.79 -10.53
C PHE A 109 -8.27 -12.49 -11.37
N PRO A 110 -8.31 -12.38 -12.71
CA PRO A 110 -7.21 -12.79 -13.57
C PRO A 110 -6.09 -11.74 -13.52
N TRP A 111 -4.89 -12.10 -13.99
CA TRP A 111 -3.81 -11.13 -14.15
C TRP A 111 -4.11 -10.08 -15.23
N TYR A 112 -4.53 -10.57 -16.41
CA TYR A 112 -4.92 -9.77 -17.58
C TYR A 112 -6.14 -10.38 -18.27
N GLU A 113 -6.95 -9.58 -18.97
CA GLU A 113 -8.12 -10.04 -19.74
C GLU A 113 -7.75 -10.72 -21.07
N TYR A 114 -8.11 -12.00 -21.20
CA TYR A 114 -7.97 -12.81 -22.42
C TYR A 114 -9.07 -13.89 -22.47
N ASN A 115 -9.32 -14.46 -23.65
CA ASN A 115 -10.34 -15.50 -23.81
C ASN A 115 -9.98 -16.77 -22.99
N GLY A 116 -10.89 -17.22 -22.12
CA GLY A 116 -10.63 -18.34 -21.21
C GLY A 116 -9.87 -17.96 -19.93
N CYS A 117 -9.80 -16.68 -19.59
CA CYS A 117 -9.25 -16.18 -18.32
C CYS A 117 -9.71 -16.97 -17.09
N ARG A 118 -8.74 -17.35 -16.25
CA ARG A 118 -8.98 -17.92 -14.93
C ARG A 118 -8.53 -16.96 -13.85
N SER A 119 -9.19 -17.03 -12.70
CA SER A 119 -8.77 -16.31 -11.51
C SER A 119 -7.37 -16.77 -11.07
N SER A 120 -6.58 -15.80 -10.62
CA SER A 120 -5.25 -15.98 -10.08
C SER A 120 -5.28 -15.68 -8.60
N LEU A 121 -4.76 -16.62 -7.79
CA LEU A 121 -4.65 -16.43 -6.35
C LEU A 121 -3.84 -15.18 -6.01
N TRP A 122 -2.67 -15.02 -6.64
CA TRP A 122 -1.80 -13.87 -6.42
C TRP A 122 -2.45 -12.55 -6.83
N THR A 123 -3.12 -12.51 -7.99
CA THR A 123 -3.78 -11.27 -8.43
C THR A 123 -4.93 -10.90 -7.48
N THR A 124 -5.69 -11.90 -7.04
CA THR A 124 -6.78 -11.68 -6.10
C THR A 124 -6.27 -11.21 -4.73
N GLU A 125 -5.14 -11.75 -4.26
CA GLU A 125 -4.47 -11.29 -3.03
C GLU A 125 -4.08 -9.81 -3.13
N VAL A 126 -3.44 -9.39 -4.21
CA VAL A 126 -3.05 -7.97 -4.42
C VAL A 126 -4.27 -7.05 -4.42
N VAL A 127 -5.36 -7.43 -5.11
CA VAL A 127 -6.59 -6.63 -5.14
C VAL A 127 -7.21 -6.53 -3.74
N LEU A 128 -7.28 -7.65 -3.01
CA LEU A 128 -7.83 -7.69 -1.66
C LEU A 128 -7.01 -6.87 -0.67
N GLU A 129 -5.69 -6.93 -0.76
CA GLU A 129 -4.81 -6.19 0.14
C GLU A 129 -4.99 -4.69 -0.03
N LEU A 130 -4.93 -4.18 -1.26
CA LEU A 130 -5.10 -2.75 -1.54
C LEU A 130 -6.49 -2.25 -1.10
N ILE A 131 -7.55 -3.01 -1.37
CA ILE A 131 -8.89 -2.66 -0.89
C ILE A 131 -8.97 -2.72 0.64
N GLY A 132 -8.37 -3.74 1.25
CA GLY A 132 -8.35 -3.93 2.69
C GLY A 132 -7.61 -2.81 3.42
N GLU A 133 -6.51 -2.32 2.86
CA GLU A 133 -5.76 -1.17 3.39
C GLU A 133 -6.59 0.11 3.31
N LEU A 134 -7.29 0.36 2.20
CA LEU A 134 -8.23 1.48 2.10
C LEU A 134 -9.38 1.38 3.12
N GLN A 135 -9.91 0.17 3.37
CA GLN A 135 -10.92 -0.05 4.40
C GLN A 135 -10.36 0.17 5.80
N HIS A 136 -9.12 -0.26 6.06
CA HIS A 136 -8.44 -0.05 7.33
C HIS A 136 -8.24 1.45 7.63
N LEU A 137 -7.93 2.24 6.61
CA LEU A 137 -7.85 3.71 6.68
C LEU A 137 -9.21 4.40 6.78
N GLY A 138 -10.32 3.66 6.59
CA GLY A 138 -11.68 4.18 6.67
C GLY A 138 -12.17 4.89 5.41
N TYR A 139 -11.48 4.80 4.27
CA TYR A 139 -11.78 5.57 3.07
C TYR A 139 -12.80 4.91 2.12
N THR A 140 -13.13 3.63 2.29
CA THR A 140 -14.07 2.88 1.42
C THR A 140 -15.29 2.31 2.14
N LEU A 141 -15.53 2.69 3.40
CA LEU A 141 -16.57 2.08 4.23
C LEU A 141 -17.98 2.22 3.61
N ASP A 142 -18.27 3.34 2.95
CA ASP A 142 -19.58 3.63 2.35
C ASP A 142 -19.70 3.20 0.88
N ASP A 143 -18.65 2.62 0.30
CA ASP A 143 -18.66 2.20 -1.11
C ASP A 143 -19.21 0.78 -1.28
N ALA A 144 -20.50 0.68 -1.61
CA ALA A 144 -21.18 -0.60 -1.77
C ALA A 144 -20.59 -1.48 -2.89
N ASP A 145 -20.11 -0.88 -3.98
CA ASP A 145 -19.58 -1.60 -5.13
C ASP A 145 -18.23 -2.25 -4.80
N ILE A 146 -17.32 -1.50 -4.16
CA ILE A 146 -16.03 -2.01 -3.66
C ILE A 146 -16.28 -3.07 -2.59
N ASN A 147 -17.18 -2.83 -1.65
CA ASN A 147 -17.49 -3.78 -0.58
C ASN A 147 -18.05 -5.10 -1.10
N GLN A 148 -18.95 -5.05 -2.09
CA GLN A 148 -19.49 -6.26 -2.72
C GLN A 148 -18.40 -7.02 -3.50
N MET A 149 -17.56 -6.31 -4.24
CA MET A 149 -16.44 -6.87 -5.00
C MET A 149 -15.42 -7.55 -4.07
N ALA A 150 -15.04 -6.88 -2.98
CA ALA A 150 -14.14 -7.41 -1.95
C ALA A 150 -14.70 -8.67 -1.30
N LYS A 151 -16.00 -8.69 -0.96
CA LYS A 151 -16.65 -9.87 -0.37
C LYS A 151 -16.57 -11.11 -1.28
N LYS A 152 -16.79 -10.95 -2.59
CA LYS A 152 -16.66 -12.04 -3.57
C LYS A 152 -15.22 -12.52 -3.70
N ALA A 153 -14.28 -11.59 -3.79
CA ALA A 153 -12.85 -11.88 -3.86
C ALA A 153 -12.33 -12.60 -2.60
N LEU A 154 -12.82 -12.21 -1.42
CA LEU A 154 -12.46 -12.82 -0.16
C LEU A 154 -12.97 -14.27 -0.08
N ALA A 155 -14.17 -14.55 -0.59
CA ALA A 155 -14.70 -15.91 -0.64
C ALA A 155 -13.86 -16.83 -1.56
N TYR A 156 -13.43 -16.32 -2.72
CA TYR A 156 -12.48 -17.02 -3.59
C TYR A 156 -11.15 -17.28 -2.86
N TYR A 157 -10.58 -16.25 -2.26
CA TYR A 157 -9.29 -16.30 -1.57
C TYR A 157 -9.30 -17.30 -0.40
N ASP A 158 -10.36 -17.27 0.42
CA ASP A 158 -10.56 -18.20 1.54
C ASP A 158 -10.62 -19.66 1.05
N SER A 159 -11.33 -19.91 -0.05
CA SER A 159 -11.44 -21.25 -0.65
C SER A 159 -10.10 -21.75 -1.20
N GLU A 160 -9.39 -20.94 -1.97
CA GLU A 160 -8.10 -21.33 -2.56
C GLU A 160 -7.02 -21.55 -1.50
N MET A 161 -6.95 -20.68 -0.48
CA MET A 161 -6.01 -20.86 0.62
C MET A 161 -6.32 -22.11 1.45
N LEU A 162 -7.61 -22.46 1.63
CA LEU A 162 -7.98 -23.71 2.27
C LEU A 162 -7.56 -24.94 1.44
N LYS A 163 -7.63 -24.88 0.10
CA LYS A 163 -7.13 -25.95 -0.78
C LYS A 163 -5.62 -26.15 -0.60
N LEU A 164 -4.84 -25.06 -0.64
CA LEU A 164 -3.38 -25.11 -0.44
C LEU A 164 -3.02 -25.64 0.96
N TRP A 165 -3.76 -25.22 1.98
CA TRP A 165 -3.62 -25.75 3.33
C TRP A 165 -3.84 -27.26 3.38
N ASN A 166 -4.95 -27.74 2.80
CA ASN A 166 -5.27 -29.17 2.78
C ASN A 166 -4.24 -30.00 2.01
N GLN A 167 -3.62 -29.44 0.97
CA GLN A 167 -2.49 -30.07 0.28
C GLN A 167 -1.25 -30.15 1.17
N GLN A 168 -0.90 -29.06 1.87
CA GLN A 168 0.21 -29.06 2.82
C GLN A 168 0.03 -30.07 3.96
N GLN A 169 -1.22 -30.34 4.37
CA GLN A 169 -1.46 -31.33 5.42
C GLN A 169 -1.08 -32.76 5.01
N LYS A 170 -0.92 -33.03 3.70
CA LYS A 170 -0.52 -34.33 3.16
C LYS A 170 1.01 -34.53 3.10
N VAL A 171 1.80 -33.48 3.31
CA VAL A 171 3.28 -33.56 3.30
C VAL A 171 3.87 -33.61 4.72
N SER A 172 5.07 -34.18 4.84
CA SER A 172 5.76 -34.36 6.13
C SER A 172 6.26 -33.03 6.72
N LYS A 173 6.91 -32.19 5.90
CA LYS A 173 7.42 -30.88 6.30
C LYS A 173 6.36 -29.80 6.02
N LYS A 174 5.77 -29.27 7.08
CA LYS A 174 4.70 -28.27 7.00
C LYS A 174 5.28 -26.87 7.21
N ASN A 175 4.97 -25.94 6.31
CA ASN A 175 5.31 -24.52 6.43
C ASN A 175 4.05 -23.72 6.81
N TYR A 176 3.77 -23.61 8.11
CA TYR A 176 2.58 -22.88 8.57
C TYR A 176 2.73 -21.36 8.45
N SER A 177 3.93 -20.81 8.61
CA SER A 177 4.20 -19.37 8.42
C SER A 177 4.16 -18.96 6.94
N GLY A 178 4.21 -19.92 6.01
CA GLY A 178 3.92 -19.70 4.59
C GLY A 178 2.50 -19.19 4.29
N PHE A 179 1.59 -19.24 5.26
CA PHE A 179 0.24 -18.67 5.16
C PHE A 179 0.13 -17.26 5.78
N SER A 180 1.27 -16.61 6.10
CA SER A 180 1.30 -15.29 6.74
C SER A 180 0.65 -14.18 5.90
N SER A 181 0.77 -14.23 4.56
CA SER A 181 0.09 -13.26 3.70
C SER A 181 -1.43 -13.35 3.84
N TYR A 182 -1.98 -14.57 3.89
CA TYR A 182 -3.40 -14.78 4.17
C TYR A 182 -3.81 -14.25 5.55
N VAL A 183 -2.98 -14.44 6.57
CA VAL A 183 -3.23 -13.86 7.90
C VAL A 183 -3.31 -12.34 7.82
N TYR A 184 -2.35 -11.70 7.14
CA TYR A 184 -2.32 -10.24 6.98
C TYR A 184 -3.55 -9.73 6.22
N VAL A 185 -3.82 -10.26 5.02
CA VAL A 185 -4.98 -9.85 4.20
C VAL A 185 -6.27 -10.04 4.98
N ARG A 186 -6.48 -11.19 5.65
CA ARG A 186 -7.71 -11.39 6.45
C ARG A 186 -7.81 -10.48 7.66
N SER A 187 -6.71 -10.01 8.21
CA SER A 187 -6.72 -9.05 9.33
C SER A 187 -7.31 -7.69 8.93
N LEU A 188 -7.21 -7.31 7.66
CA LEU A 188 -7.80 -6.08 7.10
C LEU A 188 -9.34 -6.17 7.02
N PHE A 189 -9.89 -7.38 6.88
CA PHE A 189 -11.34 -7.64 6.77
C PHE A 189 -11.94 -8.20 8.06
N SER A 190 -11.61 -7.63 9.22
CA SER A 190 -12.05 -8.13 10.54
C SER A 190 -13.57 -8.15 10.73
N GLY A 191 -14.31 -7.30 10.02
CA GLY A 191 -15.78 -7.29 10.00
C GLY A 191 -16.42 -8.46 9.23
N VAL A 192 -15.64 -9.21 8.44
CA VAL A 192 -16.13 -10.36 7.67
C VAL A 192 -15.74 -11.66 8.36
N LYS A 193 -16.76 -12.37 8.86
CA LYS A 193 -16.60 -13.65 9.56
C LYS A 193 -15.72 -14.63 8.76
N LEU A 194 -14.71 -15.19 9.45
CA LEU A 194 -13.86 -16.24 8.90
C LEU A 194 -14.69 -17.53 8.67
N PRO A 195 -14.57 -18.18 7.50
CA PRO A 195 -15.18 -19.49 7.30
C PRO A 195 -14.61 -20.51 8.30
N SER A 196 -15.47 -21.36 8.85
CA SER A 196 -15.08 -22.35 9.87
C SER A 196 -13.96 -23.29 9.42
N GLY A 197 -13.89 -23.60 8.12
CA GLY A 197 -12.81 -24.39 7.53
C GLY A 197 -11.43 -23.75 7.68
N ASN A 198 -11.37 -22.42 7.80
CA ASN A 198 -10.14 -21.63 7.80
C ASN A 198 -9.67 -21.27 9.22
N ASP A 199 -10.50 -21.45 10.25
CA ASP A 199 -10.17 -21.14 11.66
C ASP A 199 -8.89 -21.84 12.12
N LYS A 200 -8.78 -23.14 11.79
CA LYS A 200 -7.61 -23.95 12.17
C LYS A 200 -6.34 -23.47 11.46
N MET A 201 -6.45 -23.12 10.18
CA MET A 201 -5.35 -22.58 9.39
C MET A 201 -4.88 -21.24 9.98
N MET A 202 -5.81 -20.32 10.24
CA MET A 202 -5.52 -19.00 10.83
C MET A 202 -4.77 -19.13 12.16
N LYS A 203 -5.27 -19.95 13.09
CA LYS A 203 -4.63 -20.18 14.40
C LYS A 203 -3.24 -20.79 14.28
N LYS A 204 -3.03 -21.74 13.37
CA LYS A 204 -1.73 -22.38 13.16
C LYS A 204 -0.72 -21.43 12.50
N ALA A 205 -1.16 -20.66 11.51
CA ALA A 205 -0.34 -19.65 10.84
C ALA A 205 0.11 -18.58 11.84
N LEU A 206 -0.81 -17.96 12.59
CA LEU A 206 -0.48 -17.01 13.66
C LEU A 206 0.50 -17.61 14.67
N SER A 207 0.27 -18.85 15.13
CA SER A 207 1.18 -19.51 16.06
C SER A 207 2.58 -19.73 15.49
N ALA A 208 2.71 -20.06 14.20
CA ALA A 208 4.00 -20.21 13.55
C ALA A 208 4.70 -18.86 13.37
N MET A 209 3.96 -17.81 13.00
CA MET A 209 4.48 -16.45 12.89
C MET A 209 5.11 -15.95 14.19
N THR A 210 4.64 -16.41 15.36
CA THR A 210 5.28 -16.05 16.64
C THR A 210 6.72 -16.55 16.82
N LYS A 211 7.13 -17.55 16.02
CA LYS A 211 8.43 -18.21 16.09
C LYS A 211 9.34 -17.86 14.91
N ASP A 212 8.76 -17.67 13.73
CA ASP A 212 9.50 -17.63 12.47
C ASP A 212 9.92 -16.21 12.04
N TRP A 213 9.62 -15.18 12.83
CA TRP A 213 9.85 -13.77 12.47
C TRP A 213 11.32 -13.30 12.53
N LYS A 214 12.18 -13.99 13.30
CA LYS A 214 13.52 -13.46 13.68
C LYS A 214 14.42 -13.20 12.47
N GLY A 215 14.39 -14.11 11.50
CA GLY A 215 15.21 -14.06 10.28
C GLY A 215 14.56 -13.31 9.12
N LEU A 216 13.38 -12.73 9.31
CA LEU A 216 12.68 -12.05 8.22
C LEU A 216 13.30 -10.68 7.92
N PRO A 217 13.21 -10.22 6.66
CA PRO A 217 13.47 -8.83 6.28
C PRO A 217 12.62 -7.85 7.11
N MET A 218 13.07 -6.60 7.25
CA MET A 218 12.41 -5.61 8.13
C MET A 218 10.97 -5.30 7.70
N GLY A 219 10.71 -5.21 6.38
CA GLY A 219 9.34 -5.02 5.87
C GLY A 219 8.42 -6.18 6.28
N GLU A 220 8.88 -7.43 6.13
CA GLU A 220 8.13 -8.62 6.55
C GLU A 220 7.94 -8.68 8.08
N LYS A 221 8.93 -8.25 8.86
CA LYS A 221 8.78 -8.07 10.30
C LYS A 221 7.66 -7.08 10.63
N ALA A 222 7.57 -5.97 9.90
CA ALA A 222 6.49 -5.00 10.10
C ALA A 222 5.11 -5.63 9.82
N TYR A 223 4.95 -6.36 8.71
CA TYR A 223 3.71 -7.12 8.42
C TYR A 223 3.38 -8.14 9.50
N PHE A 224 4.38 -8.90 9.98
CA PHE A 224 4.18 -9.86 11.07
C PHE A 224 3.75 -9.17 12.35
N ALA A 225 4.34 -8.01 12.68
CA ALA A 225 3.96 -7.26 13.87
C ALA A 225 2.50 -6.83 13.82
N MET A 226 2.04 -6.23 12.70
CA MET A 226 0.64 -5.82 12.52
C MET A 226 -0.30 -7.03 12.57
N ALA A 227 -0.04 -8.07 11.78
CA ALA A 227 -0.88 -9.27 11.73
C ALA A 227 -0.98 -9.97 13.10
N LEU A 228 0.14 -10.09 13.83
CA LEU A 228 0.16 -10.67 15.18
C LEU A 228 -0.56 -9.77 16.18
N ASN A 229 -0.42 -8.45 16.09
CA ASN A 229 -1.10 -7.49 16.96
C ASN A 229 -2.62 -7.60 16.80
N ARG A 230 -3.12 -7.53 15.57
CA ARG A 230 -4.53 -7.71 15.20
C ARG A 230 -5.05 -9.10 15.59
N GLY A 231 -4.20 -10.12 15.49
CA GLY A 231 -4.49 -11.50 15.90
C GLY A 231 -4.41 -11.76 17.42
N GLY A 232 -4.17 -10.75 18.26
CA GLY A 232 -4.15 -10.86 19.73
C GLY A 232 -2.80 -11.26 20.34
N TYR A 233 -1.76 -11.47 19.53
CA TYR A 233 -0.39 -11.82 19.97
C TYR A 233 0.44 -10.57 20.29
N LYS A 234 -0.14 -9.61 21.02
CA LYS A 234 0.43 -8.28 21.29
C LYS A 234 1.85 -8.33 21.86
N LYS A 235 2.11 -9.22 22.82
CA LYS A 235 3.47 -9.38 23.41
C LYS A 235 4.53 -9.75 22.38
N VAL A 236 4.19 -10.52 21.35
CA VAL A 236 5.14 -10.89 20.29
C VAL A 236 5.27 -9.75 19.29
N ALA A 237 4.17 -9.10 18.91
CA ALA A 237 4.21 -7.90 18.07
C ALA A 237 5.13 -6.82 18.66
N SER A 238 5.02 -6.53 19.96
CA SER A 238 5.90 -5.56 20.64
C SER A 238 7.38 -5.98 20.61
N ARG A 239 7.69 -7.28 20.68
CA ARG A 239 9.09 -7.76 20.53
C ARG A 239 9.61 -7.58 19.11
N ILE A 240 8.75 -7.74 18.10
CA ILE A 240 9.11 -7.50 16.71
C ILE A 240 9.38 -6.01 16.49
N VAL A 241 8.52 -5.13 17.00
CA VAL A 241 8.75 -3.67 16.96
C VAL A 241 10.01 -3.26 17.72
N GLU A 242 10.30 -3.88 18.87
CA GLU A 242 11.57 -3.69 19.56
C GLU A 242 12.76 -4.12 18.71
N SER A 243 12.65 -5.24 17.97
CA SER A 243 13.69 -5.63 17.01
C SER A 243 13.84 -4.58 15.90
N LEU A 244 12.76 -4.02 15.35
CA LEU A 244 12.85 -2.95 14.35
C LEU A 244 13.58 -1.72 14.91
N ARG A 245 13.23 -1.32 16.14
CA ARG A 245 13.88 -0.22 16.87
C ARG A 245 15.38 -0.43 17.07
N GLN A 246 15.81 -1.63 17.43
CA GLN A 246 17.23 -1.96 17.64
C GLN A 246 18.09 -1.84 16.38
N PHE A 247 17.49 -1.97 15.19
CA PHE A 247 18.18 -1.78 13.92
C PHE A 247 17.97 -0.39 13.32
N ALA A 248 17.26 0.51 14.00
CA ALA A 248 17.03 1.86 13.53
C ALA A 248 18.25 2.76 13.79
N ILE A 249 18.47 3.71 12.90
CA ILE A 249 19.43 4.79 13.04
C ILE A 249 18.64 6.05 13.33
N VAL A 250 19.00 6.77 14.40
CA VAL A 250 18.37 8.04 14.77
C VAL A 250 19.42 9.13 14.70
N LYS A 251 19.15 10.16 13.88
CA LYS A 251 19.98 11.35 13.81
C LYS A 251 19.12 12.61 13.95
N PRO A 252 19.53 13.61 14.75
CA PRO A 252 18.76 14.83 14.95
C PRO A 252 18.32 15.50 13.65
N GLU A 253 19.17 15.49 12.64
CA GLU A 253 18.97 16.12 11.34
C GLU A 253 18.15 15.27 10.36
N LEU A 254 18.28 13.94 10.38
CA LEU A 254 17.62 13.04 9.41
C LEU A 254 16.34 12.38 9.91
N GLY A 255 16.12 12.31 11.23
CA GLY A 255 15.04 11.50 11.78
C GLY A 255 15.47 10.07 12.13
N MET A 256 14.51 9.16 12.15
CA MET A 256 14.70 7.72 12.40
C MET A 256 14.50 6.92 11.11
N TYR A 257 15.46 6.06 10.78
CA TYR A 257 15.47 5.31 9.52
C TYR A 257 16.29 4.02 9.58
N TRP A 258 16.30 3.26 8.49
CA TRP A 258 17.03 1.99 8.37
C TRP A 258 17.87 1.98 7.08
N ASP A 259 19.18 1.78 7.21
CA ASP A 259 20.08 1.72 6.04
C ASP A 259 20.05 0.36 5.33
N ASN A 260 19.92 -0.73 6.10
CA ASN A 260 19.98 -2.11 5.62
C ASN A 260 18.59 -2.67 5.26
N LEU A 261 17.78 -1.88 4.58
CA LEU A 261 16.49 -2.33 4.07
C LEU A 261 16.69 -3.22 2.86
N GLN A 262 16.27 -4.48 2.97
CA GLN A 262 16.19 -5.38 1.83
C GLN A 262 15.01 -4.99 0.95
N ILE A 263 15.33 -4.65 -0.29
CA ILE A 263 14.36 -4.39 -1.34
C ILE A 263 13.99 -5.75 -1.94
N GLY A 264 12.89 -6.36 -1.48
CA GLY A 264 12.49 -7.72 -1.91
C GLY A 264 11.15 -8.22 -1.36
N TRP A 265 10.51 -9.15 -2.08
CA TRP A 265 9.12 -9.69 -2.02
C TRP A 265 8.03 -8.80 -2.67
N ARG A 266 8.00 -7.48 -2.47
CA ARG A 266 6.92 -6.60 -3.00
C ARG A 266 7.38 -5.40 -3.83
N TYR A 267 8.65 -5.39 -4.27
CA TYR A 267 9.28 -4.28 -5.00
C TYR A 267 9.28 -2.93 -4.27
N PHE A 268 9.17 -2.95 -2.94
CA PHE A 268 9.23 -1.74 -2.13
C PHE A 268 10.59 -1.06 -2.25
N ASP A 269 10.58 0.23 -2.60
CA ASP A 269 11.74 1.08 -2.36
C ASP A 269 11.94 1.30 -0.84
N LYS A 270 13.03 1.97 -0.47
CA LYS A 270 13.33 2.24 0.94
C LYS A 270 12.24 3.07 1.63
N VAL A 271 11.54 3.94 0.91
CA VAL A 271 10.49 4.79 1.47
C VAL A 271 9.27 3.96 1.81
N ALA A 272 8.83 3.09 0.89
CA ALA A 272 7.69 2.21 1.10
C ALA A 272 7.93 1.22 2.26
N VAL A 273 9.12 0.60 2.35
CA VAL A 273 9.43 -0.27 3.50
C VAL A 273 9.42 0.52 4.81
N THR A 274 9.95 1.75 4.81
CA THR A 274 9.96 2.61 6.00
C THR A 274 8.55 3.05 6.40
N ALA A 275 7.66 3.29 5.43
CA ALA A 275 6.25 3.58 5.68
C ALA A 275 5.52 2.39 6.30
N THR A 276 5.77 1.16 5.84
CA THR A 276 5.23 -0.06 6.49
C THR A 276 5.75 -0.21 7.93
N ILE A 277 7.03 0.08 8.17
CA ILE A 277 7.59 0.07 9.53
C ILE A 277 6.93 1.14 10.40
N LEU A 278 6.74 2.35 9.87
CA LEU A 278 6.03 3.44 10.54
C LEU A 278 4.63 3.00 10.98
N GLU A 279 3.86 2.40 10.07
CA GLU A 279 2.51 1.88 10.35
C GLU A 279 2.54 0.81 11.45
N ALA A 280 3.44 -0.19 11.33
CA ALA A 280 3.57 -1.24 12.32
C ALA A 280 3.98 -0.70 13.70
N MET A 281 4.91 0.26 13.75
CA MET A 281 5.30 0.91 14.99
C MET A 281 4.14 1.70 15.61
N HIS A 282 3.37 2.43 14.79
CA HIS A 282 2.20 3.17 15.25
C HIS A 282 1.14 2.23 15.83
N GLU A 283 0.76 1.18 15.09
CA GLU A 283 -0.30 0.25 15.50
C GLU A 283 0.03 -0.54 16.77
N VAL A 284 1.32 -0.84 16.98
CA VAL A 284 1.79 -1.62 18.14
C VAL A 284 2.16 -0.73 19.33
N GLY A 285 1.96 0.59 19.22
CA GLY A 285 2.04 1.53 20.34
C GLY A 285 3.43 2.12 20.58
N ALA A 286 4.21 2.38 19.52
CA ALA A 286 5.39 3.23 19.62
C ALA A 286 5.00 4.66 20.03
N SER A 287 5.94 5.37 20.65
CA SER A 287 5.72 6.74 21.14
C SER A 287 5.56 7.73 19.98
N GLN A 288 4.81 8.82 20.21
CA GLN A 288 4.63 9.88 19.22
C GLN A 288 5.97 10.45 18.72
N THR A 289 6.97 10.55 19.61
CA THR A 289 8.33 10.96 19.26
C THR A 289 8.96 10.06 18.20
N GLU A 290 8.84 8.74 18.34
CA GLU A 290 9.39 7.79 17.35
C GLU A 290 8.66 7.93 16.01
N ILE A 291 7.33 8.02 16.05
CA ILE A 291 6.49 8.22 14.87
C ILE A 291 6.91 9.49 14.12
N ASP A 292 7.13 10.61 14.83
CA ASP A 292 7.53 11.87 14.21
C ASP A 292 8.97 11.85 13.67
N GLN A 293 9.88 11.11 14.31
CA GLN A 293 11.24 10.93 13.79
C GLN A 293 11.24 10.13 12.48
N ILE A 294 10.41 9.10 12.36
CA ILE A 294 10.30 8.33 11.10
C ILE A 294 9.61 9.17 10.01
N ARG A 295 8.53 9.89 10.36
CA ARG A 295 7.87 10.84 9.44
C ARG A 295 8.84 11.88 8.91
N LYS A 296 9.69 12.43 9.78
CA LYS A 296 10.74 13.39 9.39
C LYS A 296 11.65 12.81 8.30
N TRP A 297 12.13 11.58 8.49
CA TRP A 297 12.99 10.95 7.49
C TRP A 297 12.26 10.75 6.16
N ILE A 298 11.02 10.22 6.19
CA ILE A 298 10.21 10.05 4.98
C ILE A 298 10.08 11.39 4.26
N LEU A 299 9.66 12.47 4.93
CA LEU A 299 9.51 13.79 4.30
C LEU A 299 10.81 14.34 3.69
N LEU A 300 11.96 14.14 4.33
CA LEU A 300 13.26 14.55 3.80
C LEU A 300 13.64 13.77 2.52
N MET A 301 13.27 12.49 2.45
CA MET A 301 13.45 11.71 1.23
C MET A 301 12.62 12.24 0.06
N LYS A 302 11.49 12.93 0.30
CA LYS A 302 10.73 13.60 -0.78
C LYS A 302 11.44 14.81 -1.37
N GLN A 303 12.14 15.57 -0.52
CA GLN A 303 12.78 16.81 -0.94
C GLN A 303 13.93 16.57 -1.92
N SER A 304 14.61 15.42 -1.77
CA SER A 304 15.79 15.05 -2.54
C SER A 304 15.51 14.02 -3.63
N ASN A 305 14.39 13.27 -3.56
CA ASN A 305 14.06 12.20 -4.52
C ASN A 305 12.62 12.26 -4.99
N ASP A 306 12.40 11.89 -6.25
CA ASP A 306 11.05 11.52 -6.68
C ASP A 306 10.68 10.15 -6.12
N TRP A 307 9.44 10.02 -5.68
CA TRP A 307 8.90 8.74 -5.18
C TRP A 307 8.27 7.92 -6.29
N GLY A 308 8.22 8.47 -7.51
CA GLY A 308 7.63 7.81 -8.66
C GLY A 308 6.12 7.99 -8.72
N SER A 309 5.44 7.07 -9.41
CA SER A 309 4.00 7.15 -9.72
C SER A 309 3.26 5.83 -9.52
N SER A 310 3.89 4.85 -8.87
CA SER A 310 3.23 3.60 -8.49
C SER A 310 2.39 3.81 -7.23
N SER A 311 1.53 2.85 -6.88
CA SER A 311 0.84 2.89 -5.58
C SER A 311 1.80 2.76 -4.40
N LEU A 312 3.06 2.40 -4.62
CA LEU A 312 4.06 2.36 -3.54
C LEU A 312 4.45 3.78 -3.10
N ALA A 313 4.27 4.75 -4.00
CA ALA A 313 4.48 6.17 -3.75
C ALA A 313 3.24 6.85 -3.13
N ALA A 314 2.06 6.25 -3.29
CA ALA A 314 0.80 6.70 -2.73
C ALA A 314 0.70 6.19 -1.29
#